data_AF-A0A1V6IXP1-F1
#
_entry.id   AF-A0A1V6IXP1-F1
#
_cell.length_a   1.000
_cell.length_b   1.000
_cell.length_c   1.000
_cell.angle_alpha   90.00
_cell.angle_beta   90.00
_cell.angle_gamma   90.00
#
_symmetry.space_group_name_H-M   'P 1'
#
loop_
_entity.id
_entity.type
_entity.pdbx_description
1 polymer ?
#
loop_
_entity_poly.entity_id
_entity_poly.type
_entity_poly.pdbx_seq_one_letter_code
_entity_poly.pdbx_strand_id
1 'polypeptide(L)'
;MKKLLLILCVCGMAVTVMAGVLSPYHLGRVTVRVVDEQRIPVTNATVGIGFSKNIPAGEGWGTRPFSITGQTDTNGMFSAEAEGNPSGSCSARKEGYYPTLGVDFMFTNVVGDRWEPWNPTLEIVLRKIGKPMPMFAKRVEAFIPLMNEPVGFDLEKGDWVVPYGKGDVKDFTFLFRGRFASARDRDEALQITFSGPKDGIQGISASPSHGSQLRLPPEAPEHGYTNLWVREKTMHPGTPRQNQKVRLDQNYFVRVRSVVDEQGKLKEAKYGKLYGDFDFGYAESNKVLLTFTYYLNPDGTRNLEFDPAKNLFTDLSSREQVHEP
;
A
#
# COMPACT_ATOMS: atom_id res chain seq x y z
N MET A 1 -50.13 -85.81 -6.78
CA MET A 1 -48.89 -85.11 -7.18
C MET A 1 -49.17 -83.63 -7.40
N LYS A 2 -48.90 -82.78 -6.41
CA LYS A 2 -48.80 -81.33 -6.56
C LYS A 2 -47.72 -80.87 -5.57
N LYS A 3 -46.59 -80.36 -6.08
CA LYS A 3 -45.53 -79.75 -5.28
C LYS A 3 -46.00 -78.35 -4.86
N LEU A 4 -46.08 -78.08 -3.56
CA LEU A 4 -46.29 -76.74 -3.02
C LEU A 4 -44.93 -76.21 -2.58
N LEU A 5 -44.45 -75.18 -3.29
CA LEU A 5 -43.17 -74.51 -3.05
C LEU A 5 -43.41 -73.43 -1.98
N LEU A 6 -42.78 -73.57 -0.82
CA LEU A 6 -42.80 -72.58 0.26
C LEU A 6 -41.70 -71.54 -0.03
N ILE A 7 -42.09 -70.32 -0.40
CA ILE A 7 -41.15 -69.21 -0.60
C ILE A 7 -41.02 -68.46 0.73
N LEU A 8 -39.86 -68.58 1.37
CA LEU A 8 -39.46 -67.75 2.51
C LEU A 8 -39.16 -66.32 2.00
N CYS A 9 -39.94 -65.35 2.45
CA CYS A 9 -39.69 -63.94 2.17
C CYS A 9 -38.76 -63.38 3.26
N VAL A 10 -37.46 -63.27 2.96
CA VAL A 10 -36.47 -62.61 3.83
C VAL A 10 -36.40 -61.14 3.44
N CYS A 11 -37.02 -60.26 4.23
CA CYS A 11 -36.86 -58.81 4.09
C CYS A 11 -35.49 -58.39 4.63
N GLY A 12 -34.50 -58.25 3.74
CA GLY A 12 -33.24 -57.59 4.06
C GLY A 12 -33.44 -56.07 4.10
N MET A 13 -33.36 -55.48 5.30
CA MET A 13 -33.19 -54.03 5.43
C MET A 13 -31.78 -53.65 4.95
N ALA A 14 -31.70 -53.03 3.78
CA ALA A 14 -30.48 -52.39 3.31
C ALA A 14 -30.31 -51.06 4.05
N VAL A 15 -29.39 -51.03 5.02
CA VAL A 15 -28.89 -49.77 5.59
C VAL A 15 -27.91 -49.19 4.58
N THR A 16 -28.35 -48.24 3.77
CA THR A 16 -27.45 -47.41 2.96
C THR A 16 -26.72 -46.46 3.89
N VAL A 17 -25.48 -46.80 4.24
CA VAL A 17 -24.53 -45.84 4.81
C VAL A 17 -24.15 -44.89 3.68
N MET A 18 -24.81 -43.73 3.63
CA MET A 18 -24.31 -42.60 2.86
C MET A 18 -22.97 -42.20 3.49
N ALA A 19 -21.87 -42.63 2.89
CA ALA A 19 -20.56 -42.07 3.17
C ALA A 19 -20.64 -40.59 2.79
N GLY A 20 -20.92 -39.73 3.77
CA GLY A 20 -20.83 -38.29 3.60
C GLY A 20 -19.41 -38.00 3.13
N VAL A 21 -19.28 -37.39 1.95
CA VAL A 21 -18.01 -36.84 1.51
C VAL A 21 -17.67 -35.77 2.54
N LEU A 22 -16.73 -36.07 3.45
CA LEU A 22 -16.20 -35.10 4.38
C LEU A 22 -15.65 -33.93 3.56
N SER A 23 -16.18 -32.73 3.80
CA SER A 23 -15.65 -31.51 3.18
C SER A 23 -14.15 -31.46 3.48
N PRO A 24 -13.28 -31.27 2.48
CA PRO A 24 -11.84 -31.10 2.73
C PRO A 24 -11.53 -29.73 3.39
N TYR A 25 -12.57 -28.94 3.66
CA TYR A 25 -12.47 -27.63 4.26
C TYR A 25 -12.95 -27.68 5.71
N HIS A 26 -12.28 -26.89 6.55
CA HIS A 26 -12.66 -26.72 7.94
C HIS A 26 -13.44 -25.42 8.11
N LEU A 27 -14.36 -25.41 9.07
CA LEU A 27 -15.15 -24.22 9.37
C LEU A 27 -14.24 -23.17 10.02
N GLY A 28 -14.22 -21.96 9.47
CA GLY A 28 -13.55 -20.81 10.07
C GLY A 28 -14.56 -19.75 10.46
N ARG A 29 -14.33 -19.10 11.60
CA ARG A 29 -15.08 -17.92 12.05
C ARG A 29 -14.11 -16.76 12.22
N VAL A 30 -14.51 -15.57 11.80
CA VAL A 30 -13.77 -14.32 12.03
C VAL A 30 -14.74 -13.24 12.47
N THR A 31 -14.32 -12.39 13.40
CA THR A 31 -15.01 -11.16 13.75
C THR A 31 -14.17 -9.94 13.37
N VAL A 32 -14.80 -8.94 12.78
CA VAL A 32 -14.19 -7.65 12.49
C VAL A 32 -14.76 -6.62 13.45
N ARG A 33 -13.88 -5.81 14.06
CA ARG A 33 -14.22 -4.61 14.82
C ARG A 33 -13.80 -3.38 14.03
N VAL A 34 -14.76 -2.59 13.57
CA VAL A 34 -14.51 -1.34 12.85
C VAL A 34 -14.54 -0.17 13.83
N VAL A 35 -13.47 0.62 13.83
CA VAL A 35 -13.32 1.82 14.65
C VAL A 35 -12.84 3.01 13.84
N ASP A 36 -13.02 4.22 14.34
CA ASP A 36 -12.36 5.41 13.79
C ASP A 36 -10.96 5.62 14.40
N GLU A 37 -10.29 6.70 14.01
CA GLU A 37 -8.93 7.04 14.47
C GLU A 37 -8.85 7.30 15.98
N GLN A 38 -9.98 7.59 16.63
CA GLN A 38 -10.10 7.73 18.09
C GLN A 38 -10.47 6.42 18.78
N ARG A 39 -10.46 5.29 18.06
CA ARG A 39 -10.89 3.96 18.51
C ARG A 39 -12.38 3.90 18.90
N ILE A 40 -13.20 4.84 18.42
CA ILE A 40 -14.64 4.84 18.63
C ILE A 40 -15.27 3.88 17.63
N PRO A 41 -16.19 2.98 18.06
CA PRO A 41 -16.88 2.07 17.15
C PRO A 41 -17.61 2.76 16.01
N VAL A 42 -17.44 2.26 14.79
CA VAL A 42 -18.17 2.75 13.61
C VAL A 42 -19.32 1.79 13.32
N THR A 43 -20.54 2.26 13.59
CA THR A 43 -21.78 1.49 13.34
C THR A 43 -22.25 1.58 11.88
N ASN A 44 -22.93 0.54 11.41
CA ASN A 44 -23.44 0.43 10.04
C ASN A 44 -22.34 0.62 8.98
N ALA A 45 -21.11 0.21 9.27
CA ALA A 45 -20.04 0.09 8.30
C ALA A 45 -20.23 -1.21 7.53
N THR A 46 -20.12 -1.16 6.20
CA THR A 46 -20.16 -2.37 5.38
C THR A 46 -18.84 -3.10 5.52
N VAL A 47 -18.89 -4.33 6.00
CA VAL A 47 -17.73 -5.21 6.16
C VAL A 47 -17.84 -6.37 5.19
N GLY A 48 -16.72 -6.72 4.56
CA GLY A 48 -16.56 -7.95 3.79
C GLY A 48 -15.48 -8.82 4.42
N ILE A 49 -15.81 -10.06 4.75
CA ILE A 49 -14.87 -11.09 5.22
C ILE A 49 -14.70 -12.11 4.09
N GLY A 50 -13.52 -12.11 3.49
CA GLY A 50 -13.15 -12.97 2.36
C GLY A 50 -12.56 -14.30 2.81
N PHE A 51 -13.01 -15.37 2.18
CA PHE A 51 -12.49 -16.73 2.28
C PHE A 51 -12.15 -17.25 0.88
N SER A 52 -11.54 -18.42 0.78
CA SER A 52 -11.31 -19.07 -0.51
C SER A 52 -11.45 -20.58 -0.43
N LYS A 53 -11.73 -21.21 -1.56
CA LYS A 53 -11.66 -22.67 -1.76
C LYS A 53 -10.73 -22.95 -2.93
N ASN A 54 -10.18 -24.15 -3.03
CA ASN A 54 -9.42 -24.55 -4.21
C ASN A 54 -10.35 -24.68 -5.42
N ILE A 55 -9.87 -24.30 -6.60
CA ILE A 55 -10.59 -24.57 -7.85
C ILE A 55 -10.67 -26.09 -8.04
N PRO A 56 -11.84 -26.66 -8.40
CA PRO A 56 -11.98 -28.10 -8.59
C PRO A 56 -10.99 -28.66 -9.62
N ALA A 57 -10.52 -29.89 -9.38
CA ALA A 57 -9.66 -30.58 -10.31
C ALA A 57 -10.35 -30.70 -11.69
N GLY A 58 -9.66 -30.26 -12.74
CA GLY A 58 -10.19 -30.23 -14.11
C GLY A 58 -10.75 -28.87 -14.56
N GLU A 59 -10.94 -27.90 -13.66
CA GLU A 59 -11.40 -26.54 -14.00
C GLU A 59 -10.28 -25.49 -14.03
N GLY A 60 -9.06 -25.86 -13.63
CA GLY A 60 -7.88 -25.00 -13.66
C GLY A 60 -6.99 -25.15 -12.41
N TRP A 61 -6.12 -24.17 -12.19
CA TRP A 61 -5.20 -24.11 -11.06
C TRP A 61 -5.49 -22.89 -10.19
N GLY A 62 -5.36 -23.01 -8.87
CA GLY A 62 -5.46 -21.90 -7.91
C GLY A 62 -6.66 -21.98 -6.97
N THR A 63 -7.04 -20.82 -6.44
CA THR A 63 -8.16 -20.69 -5.49
C THR A 63 -9.27 -19.81 -6.06
N ARG A 64 -10.51 -20.09 -5.64
CA ARG A 64 -11.70 -19.30 -5.91
C ARG A 64 -12.07 -18.52 -4.65
N PRO A 65 -11.85 -17.20 -4.61
CA PRO A 65 -12.25 -16.37 -3.47
C PRO A 65 -13.76 -16.16 -3.45
N PHE A 66 -14.31 -15.98 -2.25
CA PHE A 66 -15.69 -15.55 -2.02
C PHE A 66 -15.74 -14.73 -0.73
N SER A 67 -16.76 -13.88 -0.56
CA SER A 67 -16.89 -13.04 0.63
C SER A 67 -18.27 -13.11 1.24
N ILE A 68 -18.33 -13.01 2.56
CA ILE A 68 -19.56 -12.77 3.31
C ILE A 68 -19.56 -11.29 3.69
N THR A 69 -20.67 -10.61 3.38
CA THR A 69 -20.81 -9.18 3.61
C THR A 69 -21.94 -8.90 4.59
N GLY A 70 -21.78 -7.83 5.38
CA GLY A 70 -22.82 -7.35 6.28
C GLY A 70 -22.45 -6.00 6.87
N GLN A 71 -23.21 -5.58 7.86
CA GLN A 71 -23.01 -4.29 8.51
C GLN A 71 -22.59 -4.47 9.97
N THR A 72 -21.77 -3.56 10.46
CA THR A 72 -21.40 -3.54 11.88
C THR A 72 -22.56 -3.11 12.77
N ASP A 73 -22.64 -3.73 13.95
CA ASP A 73 -23.58 -3.37 15.01
C ASP A 73 -23.21 -2.04 15.70
N THR A 74 -23.87 -1.72 16.83
CA THR A 74 -23.58 -0.53 17.64
C THR A 74 -22.21 -0.56 18.32
N ASN A 75 -21.59 -1.74 18.43
CA ASN A 75 -20.23 -1.93 18.95
C ASN A 75 -19.17 -1.94 17.85
N GLY A 76 -19.57 -1.68 16.59
CA GLY A 76 -18.68 -1.72 15.44
C GLY A 76 -18.31 -3.14 15.00
N MET A 77 -19.08 -4.15 15.40
CA MET A 77 -18.74 -5.56 15.21
C MET A 77 -19.53 -6.21 14.09
N PHE A 78 -18.86 -7.05 13.29
CA PHE A 78 -19.48 -7.95 12.33
C PHE A 78 -18.72 -9.29 12.30
N SER A 79 -19.43 -10.42 12.33
CA SER A 79 -18.82 -11.75 12.27
C SER A 79 -19.32 -12.53 11.05
N ALA A 80 -18.45 -13.37 10.51
CA ALA A 80 -18.83 -14.32 9.47
C ALA A 80 -18.18 -15.68 9.70
N GLU A 81 -18.86 -16.71 9.22
CA GLU A 81 -18.43 -18.11 9.27
C GLU A 81 -18.47 -18.71 7.87
N ALA A 82 -17.41 -19.41 7.48
CA ALA A 82 -17.39 -20.16 6.24
C ALA A 82 -16.39 -21.31 6.29
N GLU A 83 -16.70 -22.38 5.58
CA GLU A 83 -15.71 -23.40 5.23
C GLU A 83 -14.78 -22.89 4.14
N GLY A 84 -13.47 -23.02 4.33
CA GLY A 84 -12.50 -22.63 3.31
C GLY A 84 -11.06 -22.95 3.68
N ASN A 85 -10.16 -22.43 2.86
CA ASN A 85 -8.72 -22.40 3.08
C ASN A 85 -8.36 -21.58 4.32
N PRO A 86 -7.15 -21.76 4.88
CA PRO A 86 -6.76 -21.13 6.15
C PRO A 86 -6.51 -19.62 6.06
N SER A 87 -6.45 -19.03 4.86
CA SER A 87 -6.19 -17.60 4.69
C SER A 87 -7.37 -16.86 4.07
N GLY A 88 -7.50 -15.61 4.47
CA GLY A 88 -8.50 -14.69 3.96
C GLY A 88 -8.13 -13.25 4.27
N SER A 89 -9.01 -12.34 3.89
CA SER A 89 -8.81 -10.91 4.14
C SER A 89 -10.13 -10.20 4.42
N CYS A 90 -10.05 -9.13 5.19
CA CYS A 90 -11.18 -8.33 5.58
C CYS A 90 -11.12 -6.95 4.93
N SER A 91 -12.29 -6.35 4.76
CA SER A 91 -12.44 -4.98 4.28
C SER A 91 -13.57 -4.27 5.02
N ALA A 92 -13.49 -2.96 5.13
CA ALA A 92 -14.56 -2.13 5.68
C ALA A 92 -14.74 -0.86 4.84
N ARG A 93 -15.99 -0.43 4.69
CA ARG A 93 -16.39 0.79 3.97
C ARG A 93 -17.50 1.51 4.72
N LYS A 94 -17.44 2.82 4.77
CA LYS A 94 -18.49 3.69 5.30
C LYS A 94 -18.46 5.01 4.56
N GLU A 95 -19.62 5.55 4.22
CA GLU A 95 -19.71 6.90 3.66
C GLU A 95 -19.09 7.93 4.62
N GLY A 96 -18.32 8.88 4.09
CA GLY A 96 -17.56 9.84 4.89
C GLY A 96 -16.22 9.32 5.43
N TYR A 97 -15.82 8.10 5.07
CA TYR A 97 -14.54 7.50 5.45
C TYR A 97 -13.79 6.97 4.23
N TYR A 98 -12.46 6.97 4.30
CA TYR A 98 -11.63 6.23 3.37
C TYR A 98 -11.82 4.72 3.60
N PRO A 99 -12.09 3.92 2.55
CA PRO A 99 -12.24 2.49 2.68
C PRO A 99 -10.91 1.84 3.10
N THR A 100 -11.00 0.81 3.93
CA THR A 100 -9.86 -0.03 4.32
C THR A 100 -10.03 -1.42 3.70
N LEU A 101 -9.02 -1.87 2.96
CA LEU A 101 -9.04 -3.14 2.22
C LEU A 101 -7.85 -4.02 2.62
N GLY A 102 -7.97 -5.34 2.44
CA GLY A 102 -6.84 -6.26 2.56
C GLY A 102 -6.29 -6.41 3.98
N VAL A 103 -7.15 -6.42 5.00
CA VAL A 103 -6.72 -6.76 6.36
C VAL A 103 -6.69 -8.28 6.48
N ASP A 104 -5.52 -8.86 6.27
CA ASP A 104 -5.34 -10.31 6.19
C ASP A 104 -5.52 -11.02 7.53
N PHE A 105 -5.99 -12.26 7.45
CA PHE A 105 -5.96 -13.21 8.56
C PHE A 105 -5.49 -14.58 8.10
N MET A 106 -4.96 -15.34 9.05
CA MET A 106 -4.47 -16.69 8.84
C MET A 106 -4.88 -17.58 10.01
N PHE A 107 -5.53 -18.67 9.70
CA PHE A 107 -5.71 -19.81 10.58
C PHE A 107 -4.47 -20.71 10.53
N THR A 108 -4.05 -21.24 11.67
CA THR A 108 -2.76 -21.92 11.83
C THR A 108 -2.87 -23.42 11.91
N ASN A 109 -3.99 -23.93 12.42
CA ASN A 109 -4.18 -25.36 12.67
C ASN A 109 -5.67 -25.72 12.74
N VAL A 110 -5.94 -27.01 12.73
CA VAL A 110 -7.29 -27.59 12.82
C VAL A 110 -7.43 -28.30 14.16
N VAL A 111 -8.55 -28.06 14.86
CA VAL A 111 -8.92 -28.80 16.07
C VAL A 111 -10.34 -29.33 15.87
N GLY A 112 -10.50 -30.65 15.76
CA GLY A 112 -11.77 -31.23 15.35
C GLY A 112 -12.05 -30.94 13.86
N ASP A 113 -13.15 -30.24 13.59
CA ASP A 113 -13.64 -29.88 12.25
C ASP A 113 -13.50 -28.38 11.92
N ARG A 114 -12.84 -27.61 12.78
CA ARG A 114 -12.72 -26.15 12.66
C ARG A 114 -11.28 -25.65 12.62
N TRP A 115 -11.12 -24.48 12.02
CA TRP A 115 -9.89 -23.70 12.04
C TRP A 115 -9.65 -23.02 13.39
N GLU A 116 -8.38 -22.91 13.76
CA GLU A 116 -7.88 -22.11 14.88
C GLU A 116 -6.91 -21.01 14.40
N PRO A 117 -6.82 -19.84 15.07
CA PRO A 117 -7.62 -19.46 16.23
C PRO A 117 -9.10 -19.35 15.88
N TRP A 118 -9.97 -19.88 16.72
CA TRP A 118 -11.41 -19.81 16.50
C TRP A 118 -11.93 -18.40 16.80
N ASN A 119 -12.54 -17.76 15.81
CA ASN A 119 -13.16 -16.44 15.92
C ASN A 119 -12.22 -15.31 16.43
N PRO A 120 -11.06 -15.08 15.80
CA PRO A 120 -10.24 -13.93 16.14
C PRO A 120 -11.02 -12.65 15.85
N THR A 121 -10.77 -11.62 16.67
CA THR A 121 -11.28 -10.27 16.41
C THR A 121 -10.19 -9.44 15.74
N LEU A 122 -10.43 -9.04 14.50
CA LEU A 122 -9.54 -8.19 13.71
C LEU A 122 -10.05 -6.76 13.79
N GLU A 123 -9.20 -5.84 14.22
CA GLU A 123 -9.56 -4.43 14.25
C GLU A 123 -9.24 -3.74 12.91
N ILE A 124 -10.23 -3.04 12.36
CA ILE A 124 -10.10 -2.22 11.17
C ILE A 124 -10.34 -0.76 11.55
N VAL A 125 -9.36 0.10 11.28
CA VAL A 125 -9.51 1.54 11.43
C VAL A 125 -10.01 2.12 10.10
N LEU A 126 -11.12 2.86 10.15
CA LEU A 126 -11.59 3.72 9.07
C LEU A 126 -11.20 5.16 9.37
N ARG A 127 -10.44 5.79 8.46
CA ARG A 127 -10.08 7.21 8.56
C ARG A 127 -11.21 8.06 8.01
N LYS A 128 -11.63 9.08 8.75
CA LYS A 128 -12.64 10.03 8.26
C LYS A 128 -12.04 10.80 7.08
N ILE A 129 -12.87 11.09 6.08
CA ILE A 129 -12.48 12.03 5.02
C ILE A 129 -12.51 13.42 5.65
N GLY A 130 -11.36 14.10 5.69
CA GLY A 130 -11.23 15.43 6.26
C GLY A 130 -11.59 16.51 5.25
N LYS A 131 -10.57 17.17 4.72
CA LYS A 131 -10.69 18.24 3.73
C LYS A 131 -9.71 17.97 2.58
N PRO A 132 -10.03 17.01 1.69
CA PRO A 132 -9.24 16.80 0.49
C PRO A 132 -9.08 18.09 -0.30
N MET A 133 -7.88 18.36 -0.78
CA MET A 133 -7.53 19.62 -1.41
C MET A 133 -6.73 19.44 -2.70
N PRO A 134 -6.74 20.45 -3.59
CA PRO A 134 -5.88 20.44 -4.78
C PRO A 134 -4.40 20.40 -4.40
N MET A 135 -3.62 19.60 -5.11
CA MET A 135 -2.15 19.52 -4.96
C MET A 135 -1.47 19.39 -6.32
N PHE A 136 -0.18 19.75 -6.35
CA PHE A 136 0.71 19.34 -7.43
C PHE A 136 1.09 17.90 -7.19
N ALA A 137 0.46 16.98 -7.93
CA ALA A 137 0.60 15.56 -7.69
C ALA A 137 1.01 14.84 -8.98
N LYS A 138 2.11 14.09 -8.94
CA LYS A 138 2.73 13.56 -10.16
C LYS A 138 3.61 12.36 -9.85
N ARG A 139 3.56 11.34 -10.71
CA ARG A 139 4.62 10.35 -10.86
C ARG A 139 5.69 10.91 -11.81
N VAL A 140 6.91 11.01 -11.32
CA VAL A 140 8.09 11.38 -12.11
C VAL A 140 8.73 10.11 -12.63
N GLU A 141 9.03 10.08 -13.92
CA GLU A 141 9.87 9.09 -14.58
C GLU A 141 10.76 9.87 -15.56
N ALA A 142 11.98 10.19 -15.15
CA ALA A 142 12.85 11.11 -15.88
C ALA A 142 14.32 10.69 -15.78
N PHE A 143 15.12 11.03 -16.80
CA PHE A 143 16.56 10.87 -16.73
C PHE A 143 17.19 12.01 -15.94
N ILE A 144 18.10 11.69 -15.02
CA ILE A 144 18.92 12.69 -14.33
C ILE A 144 19.82 13.38 -15.38
N PRO A 145 19.74 14.72 -15.56
CA PRO A 145 20.40 15.40 -16.68
C PRO A 145 21.92 15.31 -16.68
N LEU A 146 22.55 15.35 -15.50
CA LEU A 146 23.99 15.27 -15.33
C LEU A 146 24.38 14.26 -14.27
N MET A 147 25.48 13.55 -14.53
CA MET A 147 26.16 12.74 -13.54
C MET A 147 27.27 13.56 -12.87
N ASN A 148 27.53 13.26 -11.60
CA ASN A 148 28.56 13.88 -10.75
C ASN A 148 28.37 15.38 -10.46
N GLU A 149 27.30 16.00 -10.95
CA GLU A 149 26.94 17.39 -10.71
C GLU A 149 25.55 17.50 -10.08
N PRO A 150 25.33 18.50 -9.19
CA PRO A 150 24.03 18.73 -8.58
C PRO A 150 23.03 19.32 -9.59
N VAL A 151 21.85 18.69 -9.70
CA VAL A 151 20.76 19.16 -10.57
C VAL A 151 19.49 19.38 -9.75
N GLY A 152 18.86 20.55 -9.93
CA GLY A 152 17.64 20.92 -9.23
C GLY A 152 16.38 20.35 -9.87
N PHE A 153 15.37 20.04 -9.07
CA PHE A 153 14.02 19.68 -9.51
C PHE A 153 13.00 20.58 -8.81
N ASP A 154 12.06 21.11 -9.58
CA ASP A 154 10.97 21.97 -9.11
C ASP A 154 9.69 21.15 -9.00
N LEU A 155 9.15 21.03 -7.79
CA LEU A 155 7.95 20.24 -7.51
C LEU A 155 6.65 20.92 -7.94
N GLU A 156 6.63 22.24 -8.09
CA GLU A 156 5.43 22.94 -8.59
C GLU A 156 5.38 22.95 -10.11
N LYS A 157 6.54 22.98 -10.77
CA LYS A 157 6.64 22.81 -12.23
C LYS A 157 6.65 21.34 -12.64
N GLY A 158 7.01 20.46 -11.71
CA GLY A 158 7.16 19.03 -11.94
C GLY A 158 8.25 18.70 -12.97
N ASP A 159 9.31 19.49 -13.02
CA ASP A 159 10.37 19.39 -14.03
C ASP A 159 11.74 19.79 -13.46
N TRP A 160 12.80 19.43 -14.18
CA TRP A 160 14.15 19.86 -13.86
C TRP A 160 14.28 21.38 -13.91
N VAL A 161 15.10 21.94 -13.04
CA VAL A 161 15.41 23.37 -13.04
C VAL A 161 16.26 23.73 -14.25
N VAL A 162 16.06 24.94 -14.78
CA VAL A 162 16.87 25.49 -15.87
C VAL A 162 18.38 25.29 -15.63
N PRO A 163 19.17 24.91 -16.65
CA PRO A 163 18.81 24.84 -18.08
C PRO A 163 18.23 23.49 -18.56
N TYR A 164 17.99 22.52 -17.66
CA TYR A 164 17.65 21.14 -18.07
C TYR A 164 16.16 20.87 -18.23
N GLY A 165 15.32 21.79 -17.75
CA GLY A 165 13.87 21.74 -17.86
C GLY A 165 13.29 23.13 -17.64
N LYS A 166 12.01 23.18 -17.27
CA LYS A 166 11.22 24.41 -17.08
C LYS A 166 11.06 24.82 -15.61
N GLY A 167 11.74 24.13 -14.70
CA GLY A 167 11.72 24.44 -13.27
C GLY A 167 12.51 25.71 -12.95
N ASP A 168 12.05 26.42 -11.91
CA ASP A 168 12.66 27.67 -11.45
C ASP A 168 13.26 27.53 -10.04
N VAL A 169 12.65 26.69 -9.19
CA VAL A 169 13.01 26.52 -7.78
C VAL A 169 13.58 25.13 -7.53
N LYS A 170 14.73 25.07 -6.85
CA LYS A 170 15.39 23.81 -6.48
C LYS A 170 14.78 23.23 -5.19
N ASP A 171 13.57 22.70 -5.28
CA ASP A 171 12.92 22.03 -4.14
C ASP A 171 13.73 20.81 -3.70
N PHE A 172 14.15 19.98 -4.67
CA PHE A 172 15.13 18.93 -4.49
C PHE A 172 16.38 19.23 -5.31
N THR A 173 17.56 18.91 -4.76
CA THR A 173 18.82 18.89 -5.51
C THR A 173 19.35 17.47 -5.53
N PHE A 174 19.35 16.86 -6.71
CA PHE A 174 19.82 15.51 -6.95
C PHE A 174 21.29 15.52 -7.34
N LEU A 175 22.07 14.64 -6.74
CA LEU A 175 23.46 14.39 -7.10
C LEU A 175 23.66 12.88 -7.23
N PHE A 176 23.74 12.43 -8.48
CA PHE A 176 24.04 11.04 -8.78
C PHE A 176 25.54 10.89 -9.05
N ARG A 177 26.17 9.93 -8.38
CA ARG A 177 27.53 9.48 -8.65
C ARG A 177 27.52 8.00 -8.93
N GLY A 178 28.31 7.56 -9.89
CA GLY A 178 28.37 6.14 -10.19
C GLY A 178 29.36 5.79 -11.27
N ARG A 179 29.56 4.48 -11.39
CA ARG A 179 30.35 3.82 -12.44
C ARG A 179 29.48 2.74 -13.06
N PHE A 180 29.47 2.66 -14.38
CA PHE A 180 28.81 1.58 -15.10
C PHE A 180 29.79 0.87 -16.01
N ALA A 181 30.12 -0.39 -15.68
CA ALA A 181 30.84 -1.28 -16.59
C ALA A 181 29.89 -2.30 -17.22
N SER A 182 28.93 -2.83 -16.46
CA SER A 182 27.84 -3.67 -16.97
C SER A 182 26.65 -3.71 -16.01
N ALA A 183 25.54 -4.34 -16.40
CA ALA A 183 24.41 -4.55 -15.50
C ALA A 183 24.75 -5.36 -14.23
N ARG A 184 25.86 -6.14 -14.26
CA ARG A 184 26.39 -6.91 -13.12
C ARG A 184 27.71 -6.36 -12.56
N ASP A 185 28.14 -5.19 -13.03
CA ASP A 185 29.31 -4.48 -12.50
C ASP A 185 29.06 -2.96 -12.55
N ARG A 186 28.52 -2.43 -11.46
CA ARG A 186 28.13 -1.02 -11.35
C ARG A 186 28.04 -0.54 -9.91
N ASP A 187 28.24 0.75 -9.76
CA ASP A 187 28.15 1.50 -8.51
C ASP A 187 27.20 2.68 -8.72
N GLU A 188 26.21 2.83 -7.83
CA GLU A 188 25.15 3.82 -7.96
C GLU A 188 24.95 4.50 -6.60
N ALA A 189 25.22 5.80 -6.50
CA ALA A 189 25.00 6.60 -5.29
C ALA A 189 24.13 7.81 -5.65
N LEU A 190 22.96 7.91 -5.02
CA LEU A 190 22.07 9.06 -5.15
C LEU A 190 22.01 9.81 -3.83
N GLN A 191 22.33 11.09 -3.90
CA GLN A 191 22.16 12.05 -2.81
C GLN A 191 21.07 13.05 -3.19
N ILE A 192 20.18 13.37 -2.24
CA ILE A 192 19.18 14.41 -2.37
C ILE A 192 19.36 15.39 -1.21
N THR A 193 19.50 16.66 -1.54
CA THR A 193 19.53 17.77 -0.58
C THR A 193 18.42 18.77 -0.88
N PHE A 194 18.16 19.65 0.09
CA PHE A 194 17.06 20.60 0.06
C PHE A 194 17.61 22.01 0.29
N SER A 195 16.99 23.00 -0.35
CA SER A 195 17.60 24.33 -0.51
C SER A 195 17.24 25.31 0.60
N GLY A 196 16.06 25.19 1.21
CA GLY A 196 15.61 26.06 2.30
C GLY A 196 16.22 25.72 3.67
N PRO A 197 16.32 26.70 4.59
CA PRO A 197 16.99 26.56 5.89
C PRO A 197 16.36 25.53 6.84
N LYS A 198 15.07 25.24 6.66
CA LYS A 198 14.33 24.22 7.41
C LYS A 198 13.76 23.14 6.47
N ASP A 199 14.16 23.12 5.20
CA ASP A 199 13.67 22.11 4.27
C ASP A 199 14.19 20.72 4.67
N GLY A 200 13.50 19.69 4.20
CA GLY A 200 13.96 18.34 4.41
C GLY A 200 12.92 17.29 4.14
N ILE A 201 13.27 16.07 4.54
CA ILE A 201 12.51 14.86 4.33
C ILE A 201 12.43 14.05 5.62
N GLN A 202 11.34 13.33 5.80
CA GLN A 202 11.13 12.44 6.93
C GLN A 202 10.50 11.14 6.46
N GLY A 203 11.16 10.02 6.77
CA GLY A 203 10.64 8.69 6.42
C GLY A 203 9.46 8.28 7.29
N ILE A 204 8.50 7.59 6.67
CA ILE A 204 7.38 6.95 7.36
C ILE A 204 7.09 5.58 6.71
N SER A 205 6.78 4.58 7.53
CA SER A 205 6.38 3.25 7.06
C SER A 205 4.86 3.16 6.95
N ALA A 206 4.37 2.77 5.77
CA ALA A 206 2.97 2.45 5.51
C ALA A 206 2.86 1.50 4.29
N SER A 207 2.09 0.43 4.42
CA SER A 207 1.92 -0.57 3.36
C SER A 207 1.25 0.03 2.11
N PRO A 208 1.73 -0.28 0.89
CA PRO A 208 1.11 0.19 -0.35
C PRO A 208 -0.11 -0.65 -0.76
N SER A 209 -0.20 -1.90 -0.32
CA SER A 209 -1.14 -2.90 -0.84
C SER A 209 -2.26 -3.28 0.11
N HIS A 210 -2.20 -2.85 1.36
CA HIS A 210 -3.14 -3.23 2.42
C HIS A 210 -3.40 -2.05 3.34
N GLY A 211 -4.64 -1.89 3.82
CA GLY A 211 -5.04 -0.85 4.74
C GLY A 211 -5.96 0.21 4.13
N SER A 212 -5.97 1.38 4.76
CA SER A 212 -6.79 2.54 4.37
C SER A 212 -6.34 3.10 3.02
N GLN A 213 -7.31 3.49 2.18
CA GLN A 213 -7.04 4.22 0.93
C GLN A 213 -6.24 5.51 1.18
N LEU A 214 -6.54 6.24 2.27
CA LEU A 214 -5.62 7.26 2.79
C LEU A 214 -4.50 6.56 3.55
N ARG A 215 -3.37 6.35 2.85
CA ARG A 215 -2.25 5.53 3.33
C ARG A 215 -1.44 6.19 4.45
N LEU A 216 -1.19 7.49 4.29
CA LEU A 216 -0.39 8.29 5.22
C LEU A 216 -1.31 9.16 6.10
N PRO A 217 -0.84 9.62 7.27
CA PRO A 217 -1.53 10.65 8.04
C PRO A 217 -1.95 11.85 7.17
N PRO A 218 -3.13 12.45 7.44
CA PRO A 218 -3.66 13.57 6.66
C PRO A 218 -2.87 14.86 6.89
N GLU A 219 -2.04 14.93 7.93
CA GLU A 219 -1.20 16.09 8.22
C GLU A 219 0.29 15.74 8.23
N ALA A 220 1.09 16.66 7.67
CA ALA A 220 2.53 16.61 7.74
C ALA A 220 3.02 16.81 9.19
N PRO A 221 4.12 16.15 9.58
CA PRO A 221 4.72 16.36 10.90
C PRO A 221 5.28 17.79 11.05
N GLU A 222 5.34 18.27 12.29
CA GLU A 222 5.92 19.59 12.61
C GLU A 222 7.47 19.57 12.58
N HIS A 223 8.05 18.44 12.98
CA HIS A 223 9.46 18.26 13.27
C HIS A 223 9.96 16.90 12.75
N GLY A 224 11.29 16.71 12.72
CA GLY A 224 11.90 15.44 12.33
C GLY A 224 12.39 15.37 10.89
N TYR A 225 12.34 16.48 10.16
CA TYR A 225 12.91 16.60 8.81
C TYR A 225 14.44 16.63 8.84
N THR A 226 15.07 15.82 8.00
CA THR A 226 16.51 15.87 7.72
C THR A 226 16.75 16.51 6.35
N ASN A 227 17.83 17.27 6.22
CA ASN A 227 18.17 17.97 4.97
C ASN A 227 18.97 17.11 3.97
N LEU A 228 19.06 15.81 4.23
CA LEU A 228 19.87 14.88 3.46
C LEU A 228 19.15 13.53 3.37
N TRP A 229 19.05 13.02 2.15
CA TRP A 229 18.72 11.64 1.85
C TRP A 229 19.83 11.04 0.98
N VAL A 230 20.26 9.82 1.28
CA VAL A 230 21.33 9.13 0.56
C VAL A 230 20.96 7.67 0.37
N ARG A 231 21.26 7.15 -0.82
CA ARG A 231 21.15 5.72 -1.11
C ARG A 231 22.28 5.27 -2.01
N GLU A 232 22.87 4.14 -1.67
CA GLU A 232 23.93 3.49 -2.43
C GLU A 232 23.49 2.08 -2.85
N LYS A 233 23.85 1.69 -4.07
CA LYS A 233 23.64 0.35 -4.64
C LYS A 233 24.96 -0.06 -5.30
N THR A 234 25.49 -1.21 -4.91
CA THR A 234 26.71 -1.77 -5.48
C THR A 234 26.47 -3.17 -6.00
N MET A 235 27.02 -3.45 -7.18
CA MET A 235 27.00 -4.75 -7.81
C MET A 235 28.37 -5.02 -8.43
N HIS A 236 29.05 -6.07 -8.00
CA HIS A 236 30.31 -6.52 -8.60
C HIS A 236 30.29 -8.00 -8.95
N PRO A 237 31.01 -8.42 -10.01
CA PRO A 237 31.17 -9.83 -10.36
C PRO A 237 31.72 -10.64 -9.18
N GLY A 238 31.15 -11.82 -8.92
CA GLY A 238 31.61 -12.72 -7.86
C GLY A 238 31.28 -12.28 -6.43
N THR A 239 30.64 -11.12 -6.23
CA THR A 239 30.16 -10.69 -4.92
C THR A 239 28.68 -11.05 -4.74
N PRO A 240 28.25 -11.52 -3.55
CA PRO A 240 26.84 -11.60 -3.23
C PRO A 240 26.22 -10.21 -3.36
N ARG A 241 25.06 -10.14 -4.00
CA ARG A 241 24.33 -8.91 -4.24
C ARG A 241 24.05 -8.18 -2.92
N GLN A 242 24.76 -7.08 -2.65
CA GLN A 242 24.51 -6.21 -1.49
C GLN A 242 23.37 -5.23 -1.80
N ASN A 243 22.19 -5.76 -2.07
CA ASN A 243 21.01 -4.91 -2.17
C ASN A 243 20.49 -4.65 -0.75
N GLN A 244 20.34 -3.37 -0.37
CA GLN A 244 19.44 -3.04 0.73
C GLN A 244 18.06 -3.64 0.43
N LYS A 245 17.45 -4.30 1.43
CA LYS A 245 16.09 -4.83 1.31
C LYS A 245 15.17 -3.71 0.86
N VAL A 246 14.50 -3.90 -0.28
CA VAL A 246 13.52 -2.94 -0.78
C VAL A 246 12.41 -2.83 0.28
N ARG A 247 12.22 -1.62 0.79
CA ARG A 247 11.17 -1.30 1.75
C ARG A 247 9.95 -0.84 0.97
N LEU A 248 9.09 -1.79 0.61
CA LEU A 248 7.85 -1.49 -0.12
C LEU A 248 6.89 -0.61 0.70
N ASP A 249 7.06 -0.63 2.02
CA ASP A 249 6.34 0.19 2.98
C ASP A 249 6.95 1.59 3.18
N GLN A 250 8.08 1.92 2.55
CA GLN A 250 8.73 3.21 2.74
C GLN A 250 8.00 4.31 1.98
N ASN A 251 7.70 5.40 2.68
CA ASN A 251 7.12 6.62 2.15
C ASN A 251 7.81 7.82 2.84
N TYR A 252 7.48 9.03 2.41
CA TYR A 252 8.10 10.22 2.98
C TYR A 252 7.13 11.38 3.15
N PHE A 253 7.39 12.21 4.16
CA PHE A 253 6.96 13.60 4.17
C PHE A 253 8.11 14.49 3.72
N VAL A 254 7.80 15.59 3.03
CA VAL A 254 8.76 16.62 2.66
C VAL A 254 8.29 18.00 3.09
N ARG A 255 9.27 18.85 3.41
CA ARG A 255 9.08 20.28 3.63
C ARG A 255 10.04 21.02 2.72
N VAL A 256 9.51 21.93 1.91
CA VAL A 256 10.28 22.68 0.91
C VAL A 256 9.92 24.17 0.96
N ARG A 257 10.77 25.01 0.37
CA ARG A 257 10.54 26.46 0.27
C ARG A 257 10.33 27.12 1.63
N SER A 258 11.04 26.65 2.65
CA SER A 258 10.93 27.21 3.98
C SER A 258 11.49 28.63 4.06
N VAL A 259 10.77 29.48 4.78
CA VAL A 259 11.19 30.82 5.19
C VAL A 259 11.25 30.84 6.70
N VAL A 260 12.32 31.41 7.24
CA VAL A 260 12.51 31.58 8.69
C VAL A 260 12.47 33.05 9.07
N ASP A 261 12.07 33.34 10.30
CA ASP A 261 12.23 34.66 10.90
C ASP A 261 13.68 34.94 11.30
N GLU A 262 13.93 36.13 11.85
CA GLU A 262 15.25 36.57 12.32
C GLU A 262 15.84 35.67 13.43
N GLN A 263 14.99 34.92 14.14
CA GLN A 263 15.36 33.97 15.18
C GLN A 263 15.56 32.54 14.64
N GLY A 264 15.44 32.35 13.32
CA GLY A 264 15.58 31.04 12.68
C GLY A 264 14.38 30.11 12.91
N LYS A 265 13.24 30.63 13.38
CA LYS A 265 12.00 29.87 13.53
C LYS A 265 11.25 29.86 12.21
N LEU A 266 10.64 28.71 11.89
CA LEU A 266 9.87 28.52 10.66
C LEU A 266 8.68 29.49 10.63
N LYS A 267 8.60 30.31 9.58
CA LYS A 267 7.50 31.23 9.30
C LYS A 267 6.55 30.64 8.27
N GLU A 268 7.09 30.17 7.15
CA GLU A 268 6.34 29.63 6.01
C GLU A 268 7.11 28.42 5.44
N ALA A 269 6.39 27.49 4.82
CA ALA A 269 6.94 26.40 4.01
C ALA A 269 5.81 25.77 3.18
N LYS A 270 6.17 24.93 2.22
CA LYS A 270 5.24 23.99 1.59
C LYS A 270 5.51 22.59 2.08
N TYR A 271 4.44 21.82 2.22
CA TYR A 271 4.48 20.45 2.72
C TYR A 271 4.03 19.49 1.63
N GLY A 272 4.64 18.32 1.61
CA GLY A 272 4.29 17.27 0.66
C GLY A 272 4.48 15.89 1.24
N LYS A 273 4.05 14.91 0.45
CA LYS A 273 4.28 13.48 0.70
C LYS A 273 4.81 12.80 -0.55
N LEU A 274 5.54 11.71 -0.35
CA LEU A 274 5.95 10.79 -1.40
C LEU A 274 5.38 9.41 -1.10
N TYR A 275 4.80 8.81 -2.13
CA TYR A 275 4.39 7.41 -2.10
C TYR A 275 5.51 6.55 -2.68
N GLY A 276 6.03 5.65 -1.86
CA GLY A 276 7.20 4.85 -2.21
C GLY A 276 8.53 5.57 -1.97
N ASP A 277 9.60 4.85 -2.28
CA ASP A 277 10.99 5.32 -2.25
C ASP A 277 11.40 5.98 -3.58
N PHE A 278 12.55 6.65 -3.60
CA PHE A 278 13.18 7.08 -4.85
C PHE A 278 13.81 5.86 -5.52
N ASP A 279 13.28 5.46 -6.67
CA ASP A 279 13.93 4.44 -7.48
C ASP A 279 14.83 5.09 -8.51
N PHE A 280 16.01 4.52 -8.70
CA PHE A 280 17.01 5.04 -9.62
C PHE A 280 17.96 3.95 -10.09
N GLY A 281 18.48 4.11 -11.28
CA GLY A 281 19.58 3.29 -11.77
C GLY A 281 19.90 3.52 -13.23
N TYR A 282 21.01 2.94 -13.68
CA TYR A 282 21.40 2.99 -15.08
C TYR A 282 20.36 2.29 -15.97
N ALA A 283 19.75 3.05 -16.88
CA ALA A 283 18.97 2.52 -18.00
C ALA A 283 19.89 2.22 -19.20
N GLU A 284 20.89 3.07 -19.40
CA GLU A 284 21.99 2.95 -20.37
C GLU A 284 23.29 3.41 -19.69
N SER A 285 24.46 3.20 -20.31
CA SER A 285 25.76 3.47 -19.70
C SER A 285 25.97 4.91 -19.19
N ASN A 286 25.25 5.87 -19.75
CA ASN A 286 25.31 7.30 -19.39
C ASN A 286 23.93 7.91 -19.05
N LYS A 287 22.89 7.08 -18.87
CA LYS A 287 21.54 7.55 -18.53
C LYS A 287 21.05 6.89 -17.27
N VAL A 288 20.77 7.71 -16.27
CA VAL A 288 20.22 7.26 -14.98
C VAL A 288 18.75 7.62 -14.97
N LEU A 289 17.90 6.60 -14.98
CA LEU A 289 16.47 6.80 -14.79
C LEU A 289 16.21 7.06 -13.30
N LEU A 290 15.40 8.06 -12.99
CA LEU A 290 14.88 8.37 -11.66
C LEU A 290 13.36 8.28 -11.70
N THR A 291 12.78 7.62 -10.70
CA THR A 291 11.33 7.49 -10.55
C THR A 291 10.92 7.75 -9.10
N PHE A 292 9.90 8.59 -8.91
CA PHE A 292 9.26 8.80 -7.61
C PHE A 292 7.86 9.38 -7.81
N THR A 293 6.99 9.26 -6.81
CA THR A 293 5.63 9.82 -6.85
C THR A 293 5.47 10.80 -5.70
N TYR A 294 5.08 12.04 -5.99
CA TYR A 294 4.93 13.09 -4.98
C TYR A 294 3.59 13.79 -5.07
N TYR A 295 3.23 14.41 -3.95
CA TYR A 295 2.07 15.28 -3.77
C TYR A 295 2.56 16.49 -2.98
N LEU A 296 2.46 17.70 -3.55
CA LEU A 296 2.87 18.94 -2.90
C LEU A 296 1.65 19.83 -2.67
N ASN A 297 1.44 20.21 -1.42
CA ASN A 297 0.43 21.18 -1.05
C ASN A 297 0.87 22.59 -1.45
N PRO A 298 0.08 23.33 -2.27
CA PRO A 298 0.40 24.68 -2.73
C PRO A 298 0.21 25.77 -1.65
N ASP A 299 -0.60 25.57 -0.62
CA ASP A 299 -1.07 26.63 0.29
C ASP A 299 -0.24 26.82 1.55
N GLY A 300 0.71 25.90 1.79
CA GLY A 300 1.63 25.93 2.92
C GLY A 300 1.05 25.44 4.26
N THR A 301 -0.21 25.02 4.29
CA THR A 301 -0.73 24.22 5.40
C THR A 301 -0.09 22.85 5.43
N ARG A 302 -0.23 22.14 6.55
CA ARG A 302 0.25 20.76 6.68
C ARG A 302 -0.72 19.73 6.14
N ASN A 303 -1.86 20.12 5.59
CA ASN A 303 -2.82 19.18 5.04
C ASN A 303 -2.23 18.46 3.83
N LEU A 304 -2.33 17.13 3.83
CA LEU A 304 -1.79 16.20 2.85
C LEU A 304 -2.87 15.23 2.33
N GLU A 305 -4.15 15.50 2.56
CA GLU A 305 -5.25 14.84 1.84
C GLU A 305 -5.38 15.44 0.43
N PHE A 306 -4.97 14.69 -0.58
CA PHE A 306 -5.12 15.09 -1.97
C PHE A 306 -6.53 14.77 -2.46
N ASP A 307 -7.13 15.69 -3.22
CA ASP A 307 -8.34 15.46 -4.01
C ASP A 307 -7.94 15.03 -5.44
N PRO A 308 -8.07 13.74 -5.80
CA PRO A 308 -7.64 13.26 -7.12
C PRO A 308 -8.38 13.88 -8.31
N ALA A 309 -9.55 14.47 -8.08
CA ALA A 309 -10.29 15.19 -9.11
C ALA A 309 -9.77 16.63 -9.33
N LYS A 310 -8.85 17.11 -8.49
CA LYS A 310 -8.32 18.49 -8.51
C LYS A 310 -6.80 18.52 -8.50
N ASN A 311 -6.18 17.69 -9.33
CA ASN A 311 -4.75 17.82 -9.61
C ASN A 311 -4.47 19.19 -10.24
N LEU A 312 -3.43 19.88 -9.75
CA LEU A 312 -3.02 21.20 -10.26
C LEU A 312 -2.21 21.10 -11.55
N PHE A 313 -1.68 19.93 -11.88
CA PHE A 313 -1.16 19.67 -13.22
C PHE A 313 -2.30 19.27 -14.15
N THR A 314 -2.45 20.00 -15.26
CA THR A 314 -3.51 19.75 -16.25
C THR A 314 -3.06 18.84 -17.39
N ASP A 315 -1.75 18.82 -17.68
CA ASP A 315 -1.22 18.23 -18.93
C ASP A 315 -0.37 16.97 -18.65
N LEU A 316 -0.76 16.16 -17.67
CA LEU A 316 -0.05 14.93 -17.32
C LEU A 316 -0.37 13.81 -18.31
N SER A 317 0.68 13.13 -18.79
CA SER A 317 0.51 11.86 -19.49
C SER A 317 -0.09 10.79 -18.57
N SER A 318 -0.64 9.72 -19.13
CA SER A 318 -1.20 8.61 -18.34
C SER A 318 -0.20 7.94 -17.40
N ARG A 319 1.11 8.05 -17.68
CA ARG A 319 2.18 7.54 -16.81
C ARG A 319 2.52 8.46 -15.65
N GLU A 320 2.20 9.75 -15.76
CA GLU A 320 2.48 10.75 -14.72
C GLU A 320 1.29 10.96 -13.78
N GLN A 321 0.08 10.61 -14.22
CA GLN A 321 -1.13 10.76 -13.43
C GLN A 321 -1.11 9.89 -12.16
N VAL A 322 -1.72 10.43 -11.11
CA VAL A 322 -1.90 9.77 -9.82
C VAL A 322 -3.37 9.89 -9.40
N HIS A 323 -3.89 8.85 -8.77
CA HIS A 323 -5.31 8.74 -8.44
C HIS A 323 -5.58 8.42 -6.97
N GLU A 324 -4.51 8.24 -6.18
CA GLU A 324 -4.60 7.94 -4.76
C GLU A 324 -4.56 9.23 -3.94
N PRO A 325 -5.35 9.34 -2.86
CA PRO A 325 -5.48 10.55 -2.05
C PRO A 325 -4.30 10.86 -1.14
#